data_AF-A0A1B9INQ4-F1
#
_entry.id   AF-A0A1B9INQ4-F1
#
_cell.length_a   1.000
_cell.length_b   1.000
_cell.length_c   1.000
_cell.angle_alpha   90.00
_cell.angle_beta   90.00
_cell.angle_gamma   90.00
#
_symmetry.space_group_name_H-M   'P 1'
#
loop_
_entity.id
_entity.type
_entity.pdbx_description
1 polymer ?
#
loop_
_entity_poly.entity_id
_entity_poly.type
_entity_poly.pdbx_seq_one_letter_code
_entity_poly.pdbx_strand_id
1 'polypeptide(L)'
;MIHGGNETEYQDLAFSGRDIWLDWNKQIANSAPEDLPKGLTPQDQLLVSNGFLRIAGSGELSDFDRESLNALEKAGLRHHQHVLLDEADMQRLWDKDAQEPSHWKEKVHALDKAGGGGLNGFIDTSAGFTYADKACAWARHLAEKEGVKFVLGPEIGKFDELLVEEGKDEKKIKGLRTADGKEHPVDVVIVAGGGWTPSIVPEVESLLETTAGSVITITLPQDRQDLWDKFSPEKFPVWAYGWMGKSSPEFGGFYGFPRTPEGKIKIGYRGRKWTNFQTHPKTGKRLSIPITKYTEEKASNLPKKAIDNIKIVIGELFPELKEIGITDTRMCWYTDSVDNSFVIDYVPGYNKGLFVASGGSGHGFKFLPKKDQFTEMWKWRASVPGQPANGIEEGEESGRNLADLIIAEEKDWLWTKEHILNEGKQDDGDVDKLASEVQKVLVSA
;
A
#
# COMPACT_ATOMS: atom_id res chain seq x y z
N MET A 1 -3.84 0.23 -9.21
CA MET A 1 -4.76 0.85 -8.23
C MET A 1 -5.12 2.23 -8.74
N ILE A 2 -6.34 2.44 -9.25
CA ILE A 2 -6.82 3.77 -9.57
C ILE A 2 -7.15 4.47 -8.25
N HIS A 3 -6.76 5.73 -8.09
CA HIS A 3 -7.22 6.52 -6.94
C HIS A 3 -8.73 6.73 -7.13
N GLY A 4 -9.54 6.21 -6.21
CA GLY A 4 -11.00 6.28 -6.32
C GLY A 4 -11.56 7.60 -5.80
N GLY A 5 -12.82 7.87 -6.08
CA GLY A 5 -13.53 9.10 -5.69
C GLY A 5 -13.50 10.17 -6.79
N ASN A 6 -13.60 11.43 -6.38
CA ASN A 6 -13.65 12.61 -7.25
C ASN A 6 -12.27 13.26 -7.51
N GLU A 7 -11.17 12.68 -7.00
CA GLU A 7 -9.80 13.18 -7.16
C GLU A 7 -9.22 12.84 -8.55
N THR A 8 -9.70 13.56 -9.56
CA THR A 8 -9.35 13.32 -10.98
C THR A 8 -7.85 13.46 -11.26
N GLU A 9 -7.14 14.31 -10.52
CA GLU A 9 -5.71 14.57 -10.73
C GLU A 9 -4.85 13.31 -10.48
N TYR A 10 -5.16 12.54 -9.43
CA TYR A 10 -4.44 11.29 -9.15
C TYR A 10 -4.85 10.17 -10.10
N GLN A 11 -6.10 10.18 -10.58
CA GLN A 11 -6.54 9.28 -11.63
C GLN A 11 -5.71 9.53 -12.91
N ASP A 12 -5.70 10.77 -13.39
CA ASP A 12 -4.99 11.18 -14.60
C ASP A 12 -3.49 10.90 -14.49
N LEU A 13 -2.89 11.20 -13.32
CA LEU A 13 -1.50 10.88 -13.07
C LEU A 13 -1.21 9.38 -13.16
N ALA A 14 -2.10 8.53 -12.62
CA ALA A 14 -1.93 7.08 -12.66
C ALA A 14 -2.04 6.55 -14.10
N PHE A 15 -2.98 7.07 -14.88
CA PHE A 15 -3.11 6.72 -16.30
C PHE A 15 -1.91 7.20 -17.12
N SER A 16 -1.38 8.39 -16.83
CA SER A 16 -0.19 8.92 -17.53
C SER A 16 1.05 8.05 -17.35
N GLY A 17 1.18 7.37 -16.20
CA GLY A 17 2.27 6.44 -15.91
C GLY A 17 2.08 5.03 -16.51
N ARG A 18 0.85 4.66 -16.90
CA ARG A 18 0.54 3.31 -17.39
C ARG A 18 1.31 2.96 -18.67
N ASP A 19 1.35 3.86 -19.64
CA ASP A 19 2.07 3.61 -20.88
C ASP A 19 3.57 3.42 -20.64
N ILE A 20 4.13 4.13 -19.66
CA ILE A 20 5.54 3.98 -19.26
C ILE A 20 5.76 2.62 -18.60
N TRP A 21 4.86 2.15 -17.74
CA TRP A 21 4.93 0.79 -17.19
C TRP A 21 4.93 -0.28 -18.28
N LEU A 22 4.05 -0.15 -19.27
CA LEU A 22 3.95 -1.09 -20.39
C LEU A 22 5.18 -1.01 -21.30
N ASP A 23 5.73 0.19 -21.49
CA ASP A 23 6.97 0.39 -22.22
C ASP A 23 8.17 -0.22 -21.49
N TRP A 24 8.27 -0.06 -20.16
CA TRP A 24 9.32 -0.72 -19.38
C TRP A 24 9.24 -2.25 -19.48
N ASN A 25 8.04 -2.84 -19.47
CA ASN A 25 7.89 -4.28 -19.75
C ASN A 25 8.47 -4.64 -21.13
N LYS A 26 8.20 -3.85 -22.18
CA LYS A 26 8.74 -4.09 -23.53
C LYS A 26 10.26 -3.94 -23.57
N GLN A 27 10.81 -2.90 -22.92
CA GLN A 27 12.25 -2.68 -22.85
C GLN A 27 12.96 -3.86 -22.18
N ILE A 28 12.42 -4.36 -21.07
CA ILE A 28 12.99 -5.54 -20.37
C ILE A 28 12.92 -6.78 -21.25
N ALA A 29 11.76 -7.06 -21.86
CA ALA A 29 11.58 -8.22 -22.73
C ALA A 29 12.49 -8.22 -23.96
N ASN A 30 12.84 -7.05 -24.47
CA ASN A 30 13.72 -6.88 -25.64
C ASN A 30 15.21 -6.72 -25.27
N SER A 31 15.55 -6.66 -23.99
CA SER A 31 16.95 -6.53 -23.55
C SER A 31 17.65 -7.88 -23.53
N ALA A 32 18.95 -7.90 -23.85
CA ALA A 32 19.77 -9.09 -23.60
C ALA A 32 19.91 -9.32 -22.08
N PRO A 33 19.98 -10.57 -21.59
CA PRO A 33 20.12 -10.85 -20.16
C PRO A 33 21.27 -10.11 -19.47
N GLU A 34 22.39 -9.90 -20.17
CA GLU A 34 23.58 -9.18 -19.69
C GLU A 34 23.39 -7.67 -19.56
N ASP A 35 22.40 -7.09 -20.24
CA ASP A 35 22.09 -5.65 -20.20
C ASP A 35 21.07 -5.29 -19.11
N LEU A 36 20.51 -6.30 -18.43
CA LEU A 36 19.53 -6.14 -17.36
C LEU A 36 20.20 -6.02 -15.99
N PRO A 37 19.62 -5.23 -15.07
CA PRO A 37 20.13 -5.20 -13.70
C PRO A 37 19.91 -6.54 -13.00
N LYS A 38 20.78 -6.85 -12.03
CA LYS A 38 20.70 -8.08 -11.25
C LYS A 38 19.29 -8.29 -10.67
N GLY A 39 18.74 -9.48 -10.92
CA GLY A 39 17.41 -9.88 -10.44
C GLY A 39 16.28 -9.67 -11.45
N LEU A 40 16.58 -9.13 -12.64
CA LEU A 40 15.65 -9.10 -13.77
C LEU A 40 16.13 -10.05 -14.87
N THR A 41 15.16 -10.60 -15.59
CA THR A 41 15.30 -11.43 -16.79
C THR A 41 14.37 -10.90 -17.88
N PRO A 42 14.59 -11.24 -19.16
CA PRO A 42 13.68 -10.82 -20.23
C PRO A 42 12.25 -11.38 -20.09
N GLN A 43 12.03 -12.38 -19.23
CA GLN A 43 10.70 -12.94 -18.95
C GLN A 43 9.95 -12.14 -17.87
N ASP A 44 10.62 -11.24 -17.16
CA ASP A 44 9.99 -10.47 -16.10
C ASP A 44 9.10 -9.36 -16.65
N GLN A 45 7.95 -9.21 -16.01
CA GLN A 45 7.08 -8.05 -16.18
C GLN A 45 7.13 -7.22 -14.90
N LEU A 46 7.21 -5.89 -15.04
CA LEU A 46 7.09 -4.97 -13.92
C LEU A 46 5.63 -4.70 -13.57
N LEU A 47 4.76 -4.59 -14.58
CA LEU A 47 3.31 -4.46 -14.43
C LEU A 47 2.62 -5.70 -15.02
N VAL A 48 1.83 -6.39 -14.20
CA VAL A 48 0.97 -7.50 -14.62
C VAL A 48 -0.48 -7.01 -14.61
N SER A 49 -1.13 -7.01 -15.78
CA SER A 49 -2.52 -6.52 -15.93
C SER A 49 -3.53 -7.66 -15.77
N ASN A 50 -3.70 -8.14 -14.53
CA ASN A 50 -4.63 -9.23 -14.20
C ASN A 50 -5.95 -8.76 -13.58
N GLY A 51 -6.24 -7.47 -13.66
CA GLY A 51 -7.45 -6.85 -13.12
C GLY A 51 -7.41 -6.58 -11.62
N PHE A 52 -8.33 -5.72 -11.18
CA PHE A 52 -8.55 -5.40 -9.78
C PHE A 52 -10.03 -5.59 -9.41
N LEU A 53 -10.32 -6.62 -8.62
CA LEU A 53 -11.65 -6.94 -8.11
C LEU A 53 -11.89 -6.22 -6.77
N ARG A 54 -12.87 -5.34 -6.72
CA ARG A 54 -13.29 -4.66 -5.49
C ARG A 54 -14.64 -5.20 -5.06
N ILE A 55 -14.71 -5.79 -3.87
CA ILE A 55 -15.94 -6.25 -3.25
C ILE A 55 -16.31 -5.30 -2.12
N ALA A 56 -17.57 -4.87 -2.11
CA ALA A 56 -18.10 -4.00 -1.06
C ALA A 56 -18.08 -4.71 0.30
N GLY A 57 -18.15 -3.93 1.40
CA GLY A 57 -18.32 -4.50 2.74
C GLY A 57 -19.77 -4.85 3.09
N SER A 58 -20.71 -4.52 2.21
CA SER A 58 -22.15 -4.73 2.34
C SER A 58 -22.73 -5.16 0.99
N GLY A 59 -24.03 -5.46 0.94
CA GLY A 59 -24.71 -5.89 -0.29
C GLY A 59 -24.73 -4.85 -1.42
N GLU A 60 -24.33 -3.60 -1.17
CA GLU A 60 -24.33 -2.52 -2.15
C GLU A 60 -22.96 -1.85 -2.29
N LEU A 61 -22.71 -1.24 -3.45
CA LEU A 61 -21.54 -0.39 -3.67
C LEU A 61 -21.61 0.84 -2.76
N SER A 62 -20.49 1.18 -2.13
CA SER A 62 -20.37 2.40 -1.31
C SER A 62 -20.46 3.66 -2.18
N ASP A 63 -20.76 4.81 -1.57
CA ASP A 63 -20.76 6.10 -2.27
C ASP A 63 -19.42 6.36 -2.97
N PHE A 64 -18.31 6.03 -2.30
CA PHE A 64 -16.98 6.14 -2.87
C PHE A 64 -16.77 5.24 -4.10
N ASP A 65 -17.33 4.03 -4.10
CA ASP A 65 -17.29 3.13 -5.26
C ASP A 65 -18.08 3.73 -6.43
N ARG A 66 -19.28 4.24 -6.17
CA ARG A 66 -20.14 4.88 -7.18
C ARG A 66 -19.50 6.14 -7.76
N GLU A 67 -18.91 6.99 -6.92
CA GLU A 67 -18.14 8.16 -7.34
C GLU A 67 -16.94 7.78 -8.21
N SER A 68 -16.21 6.74 -7.81
CA SER A 68 -15.08 6.21 -8.61
C SER A 68 -15.53 5.77 -10.00
N LEU A 69 -16.63 5.01 -10.08
CA LEU A 69 -17.18 4.53 -11.36
C LEU A 69 -17.64 5.71 -12.23
N ASN A 70 -18.31 6.70 -11.65
CA ASN A 70 -18.75 7.91 -12.35
C ASN A 70 -17.57 8.75 -12.86
N ALA A 71 -16.50 8.89 -12.08
CA ALA A 71 -15.29 9.60 -12.49
C ALA A 71 -14.59 8.90 -13.67
N LEU A 72 -14.51 7.57 -13.64
CA LEU A 72 -13.98 6.76 -14.73
C LEU A 72 -14.85 6.85 -15.99
N GLU A 73 -16.17 6.90 -15.83
CA GLU A 73 -17.08 7.10 -16.96
C GLU A 73 -16.88 8.46 -17.62
N LYS A 74 -16.80 9.54 -16.83
CA LYS A 74 -16.50 10.89 -17.34
C LYS A 74 -15.15 10.96 -18.07
N ALA A 75 -14.18 10.15 -17.65
CA ALA A 75 -12.87 10.02 -18.31
C ALA A 75 -12.89 9.08 -19.54
N GLY A 76 -14.03 8.52 -19.92
CA GLY A 76 -14.16 7.60 -21.07
C GLY A 76 -13.69 6.17 -20.80
N LEU A 77 -13.47 5.81 -19.53
CA LEU A 77 -12.88 4.54 -19.09
C LEU A 77 -13.90 3.52 -18.57
N ARG A 78 -15.20 3.81 -18.69
CA ARG A 78 -16.30 2.93 -18.26
C ARG A 78 -16.24 1.52 -18.86
N HIS A 79 -15.65 1.40 -20.05
CA HIS A 79 -15.49 0.14 -20.76
C HIS A 79 -14.53 -0.85 -20.08
N HIS A 80 -13.71 -0.38 -19.14
CA HIS A 80 -12.85 -1.23 -18.32
C HIS A 80 -13.49 -1.70 -17.01
N GLN A 81 -14.58 -1.04 -16.58
CA GLN A 81 -15.22 -1.29 -15.28
C GLN A 81 -16.43 -2.20 -15.47
N HIS A 82 -16.57 -3.26 -14.68
CA HIS A 82 -17.71 -4.18 -14.77
C HIS A 82 -18.28 -4.45 -13.38
N VAL A 83 -19.48 -3.92 -13.12
CA VAL A 83 -20.22 -4.12 -11.86
C VAL A 83 -20.80 -5.54 -11.82
N LEU A 84 -20.56 -6.26 -10.73
CA LEU A 84 -20.81 -7.71 -10.65
C LEU A 84 -22.28 -8.08 -10.72
N LEU A 85 -23.16 -7.26 -10.13
CA LEU A 85 -24.61 -7.50 -10.13
C LEU A 85 -25.34 -6.77 -11.28
N ASP A 86 -24.61 -6.16 -12.21
CA ASP A 86 -25.17 -5.57 -13.43
C ASP A 86 -25.01 -6.56 -14.60
N GLU A 87 -26.14 -7.09 -15.08
CA GLU A 87 -26.16 -8.10 -16.13
C GLU A 87 -25.51 -7.62 -17.44
N ALA A 88 -25.66 -6.34 -17.79
CA ALA A 88 -25.12 -5.79 -19.03
C ALA A 88 -23.60 -5.63 -18.94
N ASP A 89 -23.09 -5.20 -17.78
CA ASP A 89 -21.65 -5.10 -17.53
C ASP A 89 -20.96 -6.46 -17.59
N MET A 90 -21.59 -7.46 -16.98
CA MET A 90 -21.05 -8.80 -16.97
C MET A 90 -21.17 -9.47 -18.34
N GLN A 91 -22.25 -9.24 -19.10
CA GLN A 91 -22.35 -9.69 -20.50
C GLN A 91 -21.23 -9.11 -21.35
N ARG A 92 -20.95 -7.82 -21.22
CA ARG A 92 -19.83 -7.19 -21.91
C ARG A 92 -18.49 -7.81 -21.52
N LEU A 93 -18.31 -8.22 -20.26
CA LEU A 93 -17.09 -8.90 -19.82
C LEU A 93 -16.97 -10.30 -20.43
N TRP A 94 -18.07 -11.07 -20.46
CA TRP A 94 -18.07 -12.41 -21.06
C TRP A 94 -17.84 -12.37 -22.56
N ASP A 95 -18.41 -11.40 -23.27
CA ASP A 95 -18.18 -11.19 -24.70
C ASP A 95 -16.71 -10.86 -24.98
N LYS A 96 -16.10 -10.04 -24.11
CA LYS A 96 -14.67 -9.72 -24.17
C LYS A 96 -13.80 -10.96 -23.94
N ASP A 97 -14.09 -11.74 -22.90
CA ASP A 97 -13.36 -12.97 -22.57
C ASP A 97 -13.50 -14.05 -23.66
N ALA A 98 -14.64 -14.10 -24.36
CA ALA A 98 -14.84 -15.00 -25.50
C ALA A 98 -13.99 -14.60 -26.72
N GLN A 99 -13.72 -13.31 -26.91
CA GLN A 99 -12.88 -12.80 -28.00
C GLN A 99 -11.38 -12.89 -27.66
N GLU A 100 -11.01 -12.57 -26.43
CA GLU A 100 -9.64 -12.58 -25.92
C GLU A 100 -9.59 -13.29 -24.55
N PRO A 101 -9.46 -14.63 -24.53
CA PRO A 101 -9.49 -15.42 -23.31
C PRO A 101 -8.46 -14.94 -22.28
N SER A 102 -8.97 -14.48 -21.13
CA SER A 102 -8.17 -13.85 -20.07
C SER A 102 -8.55 -14.36 -18.67
N HIS A 103 -9.34 -15.44 -18.60
CA HIS A 103 -9.85 -16.04 -17.35
C HIS A 103 -10.67 -15.06 -16.50
N TRP A 104 -11.46 -14.19 -17.15
CA TRP A 104 -12.25 -13.21 -16.41
C TRP A 104 -13.30 -13.86 -15.53
N LYS A 105 -13.85 -15.02 -15.94
CA LYS A 105 -14.80 -15.79 -15.13
C LYS A 105 -14.17 -16.25 -13.81
N GLU A 106 -12.99 -16.86 -13.85
CA GLU A 106 -12.27 -17.29 -12.65
C GLU A 106 -11.94 -16.11 -11.75
N LYS A 107 -11.56 -14.97 -12.34
CA LYS A 107 -11.21 -13.76 -11.58
C LYS A 107 -12.39 -13.14 -10.86
N VAL A 108 -13.56 -13.02 -11.48
CA VAL A 108 -14.74 -12.42 -10.83
C VAL A 108 -15.27 -13.29 -9.69
N HIS A 109 -15.15 -14.62 -9.83
CA HIS A 109 -15.56 -15.58 -8.82
C HIS A 109 -14.51 -15.82 -7.71
N ALA A 110 -13.38 -15.12 -7.74
CA ALA A 110 -12.29 -15.29 -6.79
C ALA A 110 -12.70 -15.01 -5.34
N LEU A 111 -13.71 -14.16 -5.13
CA LEU A 111 -14.19 -13.71 -3.82
C LEU A 111 -15.67 -14.02 -3.56
N ASP A 112 -16.25 -15.03 -4.22
CA ASP A 112 -17.68 -15.37 -4.08
C ASP A 112 -18.12 -15.68 -2.64
N LYS A 113 -17.18 -16.05 -1.76
CA LYS A 113 -17.45 -16.35 -0.35
C LYS A 113 -17.49 -15.10 0.54
N ALA A 114 -17.10 -13.94 0.03
CA ALA A 114 -17.07 -12.70 0.80
C ALA A 114 -18.44 -12.33 1.37
N GLY A 115 -18.51 -12.00 2.65
CA GLY A 115 -19.72 -11.67 3.39
C GLY A 115 -20.75 -12.79 3.43
N GLY A 116 -20.34 -14.05 3.27
CA GLY A 116 -21.27 -15.18 3.10
C GLY A 116 -21.89 -15.30 1.69
N GLY A 117 -21.44 -14.49 0.74
CA GLY A 117 -21.80 -14.51 -0.67
C GLY A 117 -22.85 -13.50 -1.09
N GLY A 118 -22.88 -13.20 -2.40
CA GLY A 118 -23.85 -12.29 -3.00
C GLY A 118 -23.56 -10.80 -2.81
N LEU A 119 -22.38 -10.44 -2.32
CA LEU A 119 -21.97 -9.04 -2.23
C LEU A 119 -21.75 -8.42 -3.61
N ASN A 120 -22.12 -7.15 -3.73
CA ASN A 120 -21.83 -6.38 -4.94
C ASN A 120 -20.37 -5.93 -4.96
N GLY A 121 -19.91 -5.52 -6.14
CA GLY A 121 -18.55 -5.11 -6.39
C GLY A 121 -18.37 -4.72 -7.85
N PHE A 122 -17.13 -4.49 -8.24
CA PHE A 122 -16.78 -4.34 -9.64
C PHE A 122 -15.35 -4.80 -9.90
N ILE A 123 -15.10 -5.23 -11.13
CA ILE A 123 -13.75 -5.53 -11.61
C ILE A 123 -13.29 -4.45 -12.60
N ASP A 124 -12.10 -3.92 -12.35
CA ASP A 124 -11.38 -3.05 -13.27
C ASP A 124 -10.41 -3.90 -14.10
N THR A 125 -10.75 -4.12 -15.38
CA THR A 125 -9.95 -4.95 -16.29
C THR A 125 -8.67 -4.25 -16.79
N SER A 126 -8.54 -2.94 -16.57
CA SER A 126 -7.32 -2.19 -16.91
C SER A 126 -6.23 -2.28 -15.83
N ALA A 127 -6.62 -2.69 -14.62
CA ALA A 127 -5.75 -2.70 -13.46
C ALA A 127 -4.96 -4.01 -13.32
N GLY A 128 -4.18 -4.07 -12.23
CA GLY A 128 -3.36 -5.20 -11.85
C GLY A 128 -2.35 -4.78 -10.78
N PHE A 129 -1.21 -5.47 -10.72
CA PHE A 129 -0.17 -5.22 -9.73
C PHE A 129 1.21 -5.00 -10.36
N THR A 130 2.12 -4.49 -9.55
CA THR A 130 3.52 -4.29 -9.93
C THR A 130 4.47 -5.07 -9.04
N TYR A 131 5.55 -5.60 -9.63
CA TYR A 131 6.68 -6.14 -8.87
C TYR A 131 7.58 -4.99 -8.42
N ALA A 132 7.28 -4.46 -7.22
CA ALA A 132 7.83 -3.20 -6.75
C ALA A 132 9.37 -3.20 -6.60
N ASP A 133 9.93 -4.32 -6.16
CA ASP A 133 11.38 -4.51 -6.04
C ASP A 133 12.08 -4.50 -7.40
N LYS A 134 11.54 -5.24 -8.38
CA LYS A 134 12.06 -5.26 -9.75
C LYS A 134 11.93 -3.90 -10.42
N ALA A 135 10.83 -3.20 -10.18
CA ALA A 135 10.62 -1.85 -10.70
C ALA A 135 11.61 -0.84 -10.14
N CYS A 136 11.93 -0.91 -8.83
CA CYS A 136 12.98 -0.09 -8.23
C CYS A 136 14.37 -0.42 -8.82
N ALA A 137 14.68 -1.70 -9.03
CA ALA A 137 15.94 -2.12 -9.64
C ALA A 137 16.07 -1.61 -11.09
N TRP A 138 14.98 -1.68 -11.87
CA TRP A 138 14.91 -1.16 -13.22
C TRP A 138 15.04 0.36 -13.26
N ALA A 139 14.29 1.08 -12.44
CA ALA A 139 14.37 2.55 -12.38
C ALA A 139 15.77 3.03 -11.98
N ARG A 140 16.42 2.33 -11.04
CA ARG A 140 17.83 2.59 -10.70
C ARG A 140 18.76 2.37 -11.88
N HIS A 141 18.61 1.26 -12.59
CA HIS A 141 19.41 0.95 -13.78
C HIS A 141 19.31 2.04 -14.85
N LEU A 142 18.09 2.52 -15.11
CA LEU A 142 17.88 3.64 -16.03
C LEU A 142 18.56 4.92 -15.53
N ALA A 143 18.45 5.24 -14.24
CA ALA A 143 19.12 6.41 -13.68
C ALA A 143 20.66 6.31 -13.74
N GLU A 144 21.24 5.13 -13.49
CA GLU A 144 22.68 4.89 -13.60
C GLU A 144 23.17 5.08 -15.05
N LYS A 145 22.38 4.66 -16.05
CA LYS A 145 22.68 4.91 -17.47
C LYS A 145 22.72 6.39 -17.82
N GLU A 146 21.90 7.21 -17.16
CA GLU A 146 21.92 8.68 -17.26
C GLU A 146 23.02 9.35 -16.41
N GLY A 147 23.88 8.55 -15.75
CA GLY A 147 25.02 9.04 -14.99
C GLY A 147 24.74 9.40 -13.53
N VAL A 148 23.55 9.05 -13.00
CA VAL A 148 23.24 9.22 -11.58
C VAL A 148 24.16 8.33 -10.74
N LYS A 149 24.77 8.93 -9.70
CA LYS A 149 25.69 8.23 -8.80
C LYS A 149 24.93 7.75 -7.55
N PHE A 150 24.87 6.44 -7.35
CA PHE A 150 24.29 5.84 -6.17
C PHE A 150 25.37 5.56 -5.12
N VAL A 151 25.23 6.16 -3.94
CA VAL A 151 26.07 5.88 -2.76
C VAL A 151 25.23 5.05 -1.78
N LEU A 152 25.53 3.75 -1.67
CA LEU A 152 24.69 2.78 -0.96
C LEU A 152 25.48 2.07 0.13
N GLY A 153 24.77 1.64 1.16
CA GLY A 153 25.32 0.86 2.27
C GLY A 153 25.01 1.50 3.63
N PRO A 154 25.14 0.73 4.72
CA PRO A 154 24.75 1.16 6.06
C PRO A 154 25.65 2.25 6.66
N GLU A 155 26.84 2.46 6.09
CA GLU A 155 27.82 3.46 6.53
C GLU A 155 27.95 4.59 5.50
N ILE A 156 28.52 4.27 4.33
CA ILE A 156 28.83 5.27 3.29
C ILE A 156 27.60 5.92 2.65
N GLY A 157 26.44 5.25 2.64
CA GLY A 157 25.21 5.73 2.01
C GLY A 157 24.13 6.12 3.01
N LYS A 158 24.35 5.91 4.31
CA LYS A 158 23.39 6.25 5.36
C LYS A 158 23.54 7.73 5.70
N PHE A 159 22.45 8.48 5.56
CA PHE A 159 22.40 9.88 6.00
C PHE A 159 22.66 9.99 7.52
N ASP A 160 23.40 11.03 7.92
CA ASP A 160 23.65 11.40 9.31
C ASP A 160 23.16 12.83 9.61
N GLU A 161 23.57 13.82 8.80
CA GLU A 161 23.31 15.22 9.11
C GLU A 161 23.17 16.11 7.86
N LEU A 162 22.26 17.08 7.91
CA LEU A 162 22.25 18.20 6.97
C LEU A 162 23.31 19.23 7.40
N LEU A 163 24.15 19.65 6.46
CA LEU A 163 25.13 20.71 6.71
C LEU A 163 24.44 22.05 6.42
N VAL A 164 24.20 22.82 7.47
CA VAL A 164 23.44 24.08 7.41
C VAL A 164 24.29 25.24 7.92
N GLU A 165 24.32 26.32 7.15
CA GLU A 165 24.85 27.61 7.58
C GLU A 165 23.69 28.49 8.04
N GLU A 166 23.74 28.98 9.28
CA GLU A 166 22.78 29.95 9.80
C GLU A 166 22.99 31.31 9.12
N GLY A 167 21.95 31.80 8.43
CA GLY A 167 21.92 33.14 7.85
C GLY A 167 21.20 34.14 8.75
N LYS A 168 21.19 35.43 8.33
CA LYS A 168 20.46 36.48 9.08
C LYS A 168 18.95 36.29 9.07
N ASP A 169 18.40 35.85 7.94
CA ASP A 169 16.95 35.73 7.72
C ASP A 169 16.52 34.29 7.38
N GLU A 170 17.38 33.51 6.73
CA GLU A 170 17.10 32.13 6.33
C GLU A 170 18.34 31.24 6.49
N LYS A 171 18.11 29.96 6.74
CA LYS A 171 19.14 28.91 6.74
C LYS A 171 19.60 28.64 5.31
N LYS A 172 20.88 28.29 5.15
CA LYS A 172 21.44 27.88 3.86
C LYS A 172 21.99 26.46 3.93
N ILE A 173 21.49 25.58 3.07
CA ILE A 173 22.07 24.25 2.88
C ILE A 173 23.46 24.37 2.24
N LYS A 174 24.41 23.60 2.77
CA LYS A 174 25.77 23.41 2.22
C LYS A 174 25.99 22.01 1.69
N GLY A 175 25.18 21.06 2.12
CA GLY A 175 25.30 19.66 1.77
C GLY A 175 24.73 18.73 2.82
N LEU A 176 25.24 17.50 2.84
CA LEU A 176 24.93 16.49 3.85
C LEU A 176 26.18 15.73 4.28
N ARG A 177 26.11 15.10 5.46
CA ARG A 177 27.09 14.14 5.95
C ARG A 177 26.48 12.74 5.99
N THR A 178 27.27 11.74 5.62
CA THR A 178 26.94 10.32 5.75
C THR A 178 27.54 9.72 7.01
N ALA A 179 27.06 8.54 7.43
CA ALA A 179 27.44 7.91 8.70
C ALA A 179 28.92 7.48 8.78
N ASP A 180 29.62 7.42 7.64
CA ASP A 180 31.08 7.28 7.58
C ASP A 180 31.84 8.59 7.88
N GLY A 181 31.12 9.67 8.20
CA GLY A 181 31.66 11.00 8.48
C GLY A 181 31.94 11.85 7.24
N LYS A 182 31.72 11.32 6.03
CA LYS A 182 32.03 12.04 4.79
C LYS A 182 31.02 13.14 4.51
N GLU A 183 31.52 14.31 4.15
CA GLU A 183 30.71 15.45 3.72
C GLU A 183 30.53 15.48 2.20
N HIS A 184 29.31 15.80 1.78
CA HIS A 184 28.86 15.87 0.40
C HIS A 184 28.31 17.27 0.11
N PRO A 185 29.16 18.21 -0.35
CA PRO A 185 28.72 19.55 -0.68
C PRO A 185 27.78 19.56 -1.88
N VAL A 186 26.61 20.18 -1.75
CA VAL A 186 25.62 20.32 -2.82
C VAL A 186 24.84 21.63 -2.65
N ASP A 187 24.29 22.14 -3.75
CA ASP A 187 23.46 23.36 -3.75
C ASP A 187 22.05 23.12 -3.21
N VAL A 188 21.49 21.93 -3.47
CA VAL A 188 20.15 21.52 -3.05
C VAL A 188 20.18 20.10 -2.53
N VAL A 189 19.52 19.85 -1.40
CA VAL A 189 19.24 18.51 -0.87
C VAL A 189 17.76 18.19 -1.06
N ILE A 190 17.48 17.05 -1.71
CA ILE A 190 16.12 16.51 -1.86
C ILE A 190 15.96 15.34 -0.88
N VAL A 191 15.04 15.46 0.07
CA VAL A 191 14.70 14.39 1.01
C VAL A 191 13.49 13.62 0.48
N ALA A 192 13.76 12.42 -0.03
CA ALA A 192 12.76 11.43 -0.46
C ALA A 192 12.81 10.17 0.42
N GLY A 193 12.94 10.36 1.74
CA GLY A 193 13.25 9.30 2.71
C GLY A 193 12.08 8.39 3.12
N GLY A 194 10.91 8.52 2.49
CA GLY A 194 9.69 7.83 2.90
C GLY A 194 9.41 8.06 4.40
N GLY A 195 9.15 7.00 5.15
CA GLY A 195 8.88 7.06 6.60
C GLY A 195 10.00 7.68 7.45
N TRP A 196 11.21 7.85 6.91
CA TRP A 196 12.29 8.56 7.61
C TRP A 196 12.22 10.08 7.45
N THR A 197 11.38 10.59 6.54
CA THR A 197 11.31 12.03 6.23
C THR A 197 11.10 12.90 7.47
N PRO A 198 10.15 12.61 8.38
CA PRO A 198 9.97 13.43 9.58
C PRO A 198 11.18 13.43 10.53
N SER A 199 11.94 12.33 10.58
CA SER A 199 13.17 12.27 11.38
C SER A 199 14.37 12.96 10.73
N ILE A 200 14.35 13.16 9.40
CA ILE A 200 15.41 13.88 8.67
C ILE A 200 15.12 15.39 8.64
N VAL A 201 13.84 15.75 8.46
CA VAL A 201 13.36 17.13 8.39
C VAL A 201 12.21 17.31 9.40
N PRO A 202 12.50 17.55 10.69
CA PRO A 202 11.48 17.70 11.72
C PRO A 202 10.48 18.85 11.49
N GLU A 203 10.80 19.81 10.61
CA GLU A 203 9.89 20.87 10.17
C GLU A 203 8.62 20.33 9.50
N VAL A 204 8.63 19.08 8.99
CA VAL A 204 7.46 18.45 8.35
C VAL A 204 6.47 17.81 9.33
N GLU A 205 6.73 17.78 10.63
CA GLU A 205 5.95 17.01 11.61
C GLU A 205 4.45 17.39 11.66
N SER A 206 4.11 18.64 11.32
CA SER A 206 2.72 19.10 11.27
C SER A 206 2.02 18.73 9.96
N LEU A 207 2.76 18.25 8.97
CA LEU A 207 2.28 17.85 7.65
C LEU A 207 2.29 16.33 7.47
N LEU A 208 3.26 15.64 8.06
CA LEU A 208 3.63 14.27 7.76
C LEU A 208 3.82 13.45 9.05
N GLU A 209 3.14 12.32 9.13
CA GLU A 209 3.33 11.31 10.17
C GLU A 209 3.77 9.99 9.55
N THR A 210 4.76 9.36 10.18
CA THR A 210 5.18 8.02 9.80
C THR A 210 4.27 7.00 10.48
N THR A 211 3.64 6.16 9.68
CA THR A 211 2.71 5.13 10.17
C THR A 211 3.04 3.78 9.55
N ALA A 212 2.52 2.70 10.12
CA ALA A 212 2.78 1.34 9.71
C ALA A 212 1.48 0.60 9.38
N GLY A 213 1.43 0.00 8.20
CA GLY A 213 0.43 -0.99 7.80
C GLY A 213 0.89 -2.42 8.09
N SER A 214 -0.07 -3.35 8.07
CA SER A 214 0.16 -4.76 8.38
C SER A 214 0.08 -5.62 7.12
N VAL A 215 1.10 -6.43 6.86
CA VAL A 215 1.16 -7.34 5.71
C VAL A 215 1.54 -8.73 6.19
N ILE A 216 0.84 -9.75 5.69
CA ILE A 216 1.20 -11.15 5.88
C ILE A 216 1.53 -11.79 4.53
N THR A 217 2.22 -12.92 4.55
CA THR A 217 2.27 -13.81 3.40
C THR A 217 2.00 -15.26 3.78
N ILE A 218 1.38 -15.98 2.85
CA ILE A 218 1.15 -17.43 2.91
C ILE A 218 1.91 -18.05 1.75
N THR A 219 2.85 -18.94 2.04
CA THR A 219 3.64 -19.65 1.02
C THR A 219 2.96 -20.98 0.70
N LEU A 220 2.50 -21.14 -0.54
CA LEU A 220 1.81 -22.34 -0.99
C LEU A 220 2.75 -23.55 -1.03
N PRO A 221 2.33 -24.72 -0.52
CA PRO A 221 3.06 -25.97 -0.69
C PRO A 221 3.25 -26.32 -2.16
N GLN A 222 4.44 -26.80 -2.53
CA GLN A 222 4.79 -27.11 -3.93
C GLN A 222 3.98 -28.29 -4.51
N ASP A 223 3.48 -29.18 -3.66
CA ASP A 223 2.66 -30.33 -4.05
C ASP A 223 1.18 -29.97 -4.28
N ARG A 224 0.72 -28.80 -3.82
CA ARG A 224 -0.66 -28.30 -4.00
C ARG A 224 -0.84 -27.53 -5.31
N GLN A 225 -0.62 -28.22 -6.43
CA GLN A 225 -0.70 -27.64 -7.79
C GLN A 225 -2.06 -26.99 -8.10
N ASP A 226 -3.14 -27.47 -7.47
CA ASP A 226 -4.47 -26.87 -7.53
C ASP A 226 -4.48 -25.42 -6.99
N LEU A 227 -3.77 -25.15 -5.89
CA LEU A 227 -3.65 -23.81 -5.32
C LEU A 227 -2.70 -22.93 -6.14
N TRP A 228 -1.63 -23.51 -6.69
CA TRP A 228 -0.70 -22.80 -7.57
C TRP A 228 -1.37 -22.29 -8.84
N ASP A 229 -2.27 -23.09 -9.41
CA ASP A 229 -3.10 -22.72 -10.56
C ASP A 229 -4.18 -21.71 -10.15
N LYS A 230 -4.92 -21.97 -9.06
CA LYS A 230 -6.00 -21.11 -8.57
C LYS A 230 -5.52 -19.68 -8.29
N PHE A 231 -4.40 -19.51 -7.58
CA PHE A 231 -3.88 -18.20 -7.19
C PHE A 231 -2.90 -17.61 -8.21
N SER A 232 -2.77 -18.21 -9.39
CA SER A 232 -1.89 -17.71 -10.46
C SER A 232 -2.31 -16.31 -10.93
N PRO A 233 -1.37 -15.44 -11.36
CA PRO A 233 -1.70 -14.14 -11.92
C PRO A 233 -2.65 -14.21 -13.13
N GLU A 234 -2.67 -15.33 -13.86
CA GLU A 234 -3.53 -15.57 -15.00
C GLU A 234 -5.00 -15.73 -14.59
N LYS A 235 -5.27 -16.43 -13.48
CA LYS A 235 -6.63 -16.79 -13.02
C LYS A 235 -7.14 -16.02 -11.81
N PHE A 236 -6.25 -15.34 -11.08
CA PHE A 236 -6.58 -14.65 -9.84
C PHE A 236 -6.29 -13.15 -9.95
N PRO A 237 -7.24 -12.28 -9.56
CA PRO A 237 -7.07 -10.85 -9.71
C PRO A 237 -6.28 -10.27 -8.52
N VAL A 238 -5.84 -9.02 -8.65
CA VAL A 238 -5.67 -8.20 -7.44
C VAL A 238 -7.04 -8.01 -6.83
N TRP A 239 -7.17 -8.01 -5.52
CA TRP A 239 -8.47 -7.84 -4.90
C TRP A 239 -8.46 -6.91 -3.69
N ALA A 240 -9.63 -6.36 -3.40
CA ALA A 240 -9.91 -5.62 -2.19
C ALA A 240 -11.30 -5.98 -1.67
N TYR A 241 -11.42 -6.08 -0.35
CA TYR A 241 -12.67 -6.36 0.35
C TYR A 241 -12.90 -5.30 1.43
N GLY A 242 -14.10 -4.72 1.45
CA GLY A 242 -14.48 -3.70 2.44
C GLY A 242 -13.58 -2.46 2.40
N TRP A 243 -13.14 -2.06 1.20
CA TRP A 243 -12.08 -1.04 0.99
C TRP A 243 -12.29 0.26 1.77
N MET A 244 -13.54 0.73 1.86
CA MET A 244 -13.95 1.93 2.59
C MET A 244 -14.72 1.63 3.88
N GLY A 245 -14.93 0.34 4.20
CA GLY A 245 -15.64 -0.06 5.40
C GLY A 245 -14.81 0.32 6.63
N LYS A 246 -15.38 1.14 7.50
CA LYS A 246 -14.90 1.36 8.88
C LYS A 246 -16.04 0.94 9.80
N SER A 247 -16.14 -0.35 10.10
CA SER A 247 -17.09 -0.83 11.11
C SER A 247 -16.63 -0.49 12.52
N SER A 248 -15.33 -0.21 12.71
CA SER A 248 -14.77 0.36 13.94
C SER A 248 -13.49 1.15 13.63
N PRO A 249 -12.91 1.89 14.59
CA PRO A 249 -11.58 2.50 14.44
C PRO A 249 -10.49 1.45 14.16
N GLU A 250 -10.74 0.20 14.55
CA GLU A 250 -9.75 -0.87 14.46
C GLU A 250 -9.89 -1.68 13.19
N PHE A 251 -11.12 -2.00 12.76
CA PHE A 251 -11.45 -2.86 11.62
C PHE A 251 -11.66 -2.06 10.34
N GLY A 252 -10.92 -2.43 9.28
CA GLY A 252 -10.99 -1.76 7.98
C GLY A 252 -10.83 -2.72 6.82
N GLY A 253 -10.58 -2.16 5.63
CA GLY A 253 -10.49 -2.95 4.40
C GLY A 253 -9.28 -3.87 4.30
N PHE A 254 -9.37 -4.85 3.43
CA PHE A 254 -8.33 -5.83 3.12
C PHE A 254 -8.01 -5.77 1.63
N TYR A 255 -6.79 -6.16 1.28
CA TYR A 255 -6.39 -6.33 -0.11
C TYR A 255 -5.39 -7.47 -0.26
N GLY A 256 -5.33 -8.04 -1.45
CA GLY A 256 -4.39 -9.12 -1.74
C GLY A 256 -4.01 -9.20 -3.20
N PHE A 257 -2.99 -10.02 -3.44
CA PHE A 257 -2.37 -10.21 -4.75
C PHE A 257 -2.40 -11.70 -5.10
N PRO A 258 -2.36 -12.04 -6.39
CA PRO A 258 -2.05 -13.40 -6.82
C PRO A 258 -0.68 -13.84 -6.29
N ARG A 259 -0.41 -15.15 -6.35
CA ARG A 259 0.85 -15.73 -5.91
C ARG A 259 2.03 -15.21 -6.74
N THR A 260 3.18 -15.03 -6.09
CA THR A 260 4.45 -14.81 -6.78
C THR A 260 4.94 -16.09 -7.48
N PRO A 261 5.98 -16.05 -8.33
CA PRO A 261 6.59 -17.25 -8.89
C PRO A 261 7.11 -18.24 -7.84
N GLU A 262 7.44 -17.75 -6.64
CA GLU A 262 7.89 -18.54 -5.49
C GLU A 262 6.72 -19.11 -4.67
N GLY A 263 5.47 -18.88 -5.10
CA GLY A 263 4.27 -19.40 -4.42
C GLY A 263 3.79 -18.56 -3.24
N LYS A 264 4.24 -17.31 -3.10
CA LYS A 264 3.82 -16.44 -1.98
C LYS A 264 2.57 -15.66 -2.34
N ILE A 265 1.51 -15.82 -1.55
CA ILE A 265 0.34 -14.94 -1.57
C ILE A 265 0.55 -13.85 -0.54
N LYS A 266 0.42 -12.59 -0.96
CA LYS A 266 0.55 -11.42 -0.09
C LYS A 266 -0.82 -10.82 0.18
N ILE A 267 -1.10 -10.57 1.46
CA ILE A 267 -2.34 -9.94 1.93
C ILE A 267 -1.97 -8.76 2.82
N GLY A 268 -2.61 -7.62 2.58
CA GLY A 268 -2.47 -6.42 3.37
C GLY A 268 -3.76 -6.07 4.09
N TYR A 269 -3.59 -5.54 5.30
CA TYR A 269 -4.66 -5.02 6.14
C TYR A 269 -4.60 -3.49 6.17
N ARG A 270 -5.72 -2.86 5.77
CA ARG A 270 -5.90 -1.40 5.69
C ARG A 270 -6.80 -0.86 6.82
N GLY A 271 -6.93 -1.59 7.92
CA GLY A 271 -7.53 -1.06 9.15
C GLY A 271 -6.58 -0.12 9.87
N ARG A 272 -6.55 -0.22 11.20
CA ARG A 272 -5.71 0.65 12.05
C ARG A 272 -4.24 0.62 11.64
N LYS A 273 -3.67 1.80 11.45
CA LYS A 273 -2.22 2.00 11.24
C LYS A 273 -1.52 2.18 12.59
N TRP A 274 -0.26 1.79 12.65
CA TRP A 274 0.55 1.82 13.86
C TRP A 274 1.58 2.94 13.81
N THR A 275 1.98 3.46 14.97
CA THR A 275 3.06 4.45 15.10
C THR A 275 4.17 3.88 15.97
N ASN A 276 5.36 4.45 15.91
CA ASN A 276 6.47 4.09 16.79
C ASN A 276 7.16 5.36 17.25
N PHE A 277 6.58 6.01 18.26
CA PHE A 277 7.09 7.27 18.74
C PHE A 277 8.44 7.08 19.44
N GLN A 278 9.43 7.85 19.02
CA GLN A 278 10.77 7.89 19.59
C GLN A 278 11.21 9.35 19.77
N THR A 279 12.17 9.56 20.68
CA THR A 279 12.69 10.90 20.96
C THR A 279 13.76 11.21 19.93
N HIS A 280 13.53 12.26 19.13
CA HIS A 280 14.48 12.69 18.13
C HIS A 280 15.75 13.23 18.80
N PRO A 281 16.95 12.70 18.47
CA PRO A 281 18.17 12.93 19.24
C PRO A 281 18.63 14.39 19.24
N LYS A 282 18.34 15.17 18.18
CA LYS A 282 18.79 16.57 18.06
C LYS A 282 17.77 17.60 18.52
N THR A 283 16.48 17.30 18.42
CA THR A 283 15.40 18.27 18.69
C THR A 283 14.62 17.96 19.96
N GLY A 284 14.78 16.76 20.53
CA GLY A 284 14.03 16.29 21.69
C GLY A 284 12.55 16.00 21.41
N LYS A 285 12.08 16.21 20.17
CA LYS A 285 10.68 16.00 19.80
C LYS A 285 10.32 14.52 19.76
N ARG A 286 9.06 14.20 20.08
CA ARG A 286 8.49 12.86 19.92
C ARG A 286 8.00 12.71 18.48
N LEU A 287 8.62 11.83 17.71
CA LEU A 287 8.27 11.57 16.31
C LEU A 287 8.07 10.07 16.11
N SER A 288 7.09 9.69 15.29
CA SER A 288 6.96 8.31 14.85
C SER A 288 8.08 7.99 13.84
N ILE A 289 8.81 6.89 14.07
CA ILE A 289 10.01 6.52 13.31
C ILE A 289 9.92 5.06 12.86
N PRO A 290 10.29 4.69 11.61
CA PRO A 290 10.18 3.32 11.15
C PRO A 290 11.06 2.33 11.94
N ILE A 291 10.56 1.11 12.16
CA ILE A 291 11.35 -0.05 12.59
C ILE A 291 11.39 -1.05 11.44
N THR A 292 12.57 -1.38 10.95
CA THR A 292 12.77 -2.26 9.79
C THR A 292 13.72 -3.40 10.12
N LYS A 293 13.92 -4.34 9.19
CA LYS A 293 14.96 -5.37 9.36
C LYS A 293 16.40 -4.81 9.38
N TYR A 294 16.59 -3.55 9.00
CA TYR A 294 17.88 -2.88 8.91
C TYR A 294 18.11 -1.85 10.03
N THR A 295 17.14 -1.63 10.91
CA THR A 295 17.33 -0.84 12.13
C THR A 295 17.93 -1.71 13.23
N GLU A 296 18.51 -1.07 14.26
CA GLU A 296 19.11 -1.76 15.41
C GLU A 296 18.05 -2.57 16.17
N GLU A 297 16.98 -1.89 16.59
CA GLU A 297 15.74 -2.54 16.98
C GLU A 297 15.03 -3.06 15.73
N LYS A 298 14.61 -4.32 15.73
CA LYS A 298 13.96 -4.95 14.58
C LYS A 298 12.53 -5.30 14.94
N ALA A 299 11.62 -4.97 14.04
CA ALA A 299 10.23 -5.41 14.15
C ALA A 299 10.22 -6.94 14.09
N SER A 300 9.71 -7.57 15.14
CA SER A 300 9.64 -9.03 15.27
C SER A 300 8.40 -9.61 14.59
N ASN A 301 7.27 -8.89 14.65
CA ASN A 301 5.98 -9.33 14.10
C ASN A 301 5.02 -8.14 13.94
N LEU A 302 3.77 -8.43 13.61
CA LEU A 302 2.66 -7.47 13.63
C LEU A 302 1.98 -7.42 15.01
N PRO A 303 1.28 -6.32 15.36
CA PRO A 303 0.37 -6.31 16.49
C PRO A 303 -0.66 -7.45 16.39
N LYS A 304 -0.90 -8.17 17.49
CA LYS A 304 -1.73 -9.37 17.53
C LYS A 304 -3.13 -9.15 16.97
N LYS A 305 -3.75 -8.02 17.28
CA LYS A 305 -5.07 -7.63 16.73
C LYS A 305 -5.10 -7.55 15.20
N ALA A 306 -3.99 -7.17 14.55
CA ALA A 306 -3.90 -7.19 13.08
C ALA A 306 -3.91 -8.62 12.55
N ILE A 307 -3.17 -9.54 13.19
CA ILE A 307 -3.18 -10.97 12.85
C ILE A 307 -4.57 -11.56 13.04
N ASP A 308 -5.23 -11.27 14.16
CA ASP A 308 -6.57 -11.78 14.46
C ASP A 308 -7.59 -11.33 13.40
N ASN A 309 -7.61 -10.03 13.04
CA ASN A 309 -8.51 -9.50 12.02
C ASN A 309 -8.23 -10.08 10.62
N ILE A 310 -6.95 -10.24 10.26
CA ILE A 310 -6.56 -10.90 9.01
C ILE A 310 -7.05 -12.35 8.99
N LYS A 311 -6.92 -13.09 10.11
CA LYS A 311 -7.32 -14.50 10.18
C LYS A 311 -8.83 -14.69 10.04
N ILE A 312 -9.63 -13.78 10.57
CA ILE A 312 -11.09 -13.79 10.39
C ILE A 312 -11.42 -13.70 8.89
N VAL A 313 -10.95 -12.65 8.23
CA VAL A 313 -11.30 -12.41 6.82
C VAL A 313 -10.71 -13.44 5.87
N ILE A 314 -9.44 -13.84 6.07
CA ILE A 314 -8.82 -14.85 5.20
C ILE A 314 -9.40 -16.24 5.43
N GLY A 315 -9.82 -16.57 6.66
CA GLY A 315 -10.53 -17.80 6.95
C GLY A 315 -11.87 -17.91 6.22
N GLU A 316 -12.56 -16.78 6.04
CA GLU A 316 -13.82 -16.69 5.30
C GLU A 316 -13.60 -16.72 3.78
N LEU A 317 -12.71 -15.85 3.26
CA LEU A 317 -12.48 -15.71 1.82
C LEU A 317 -11.80 -16.93 1.20
N PHE A 318 -10.80 -17.47 1.90
CA PHE A 318 -9.92 -18.53 1.39
C PHE A 318 -9.71 -19.63 2.42
N PRO A 319 -10.76 -20.41 2.76
CA PRO A 319 -10.69 -21.42 3.80
C PRO A 319 -9.59 -22.47 3.56
N GLU A 320 -9.23 -22.75 2.31
CA GLU A 320 -8.13 -23.63 1.93
C GLU A 320 -6.74 -23.14 2.39
N LEU A 321 -6.59 -21.86 2.73
CA LEU A 321 -5.35 -21.31 3.26
C LEU A 321 -5.22 -21.48 4.79
N LYS A 322 -6.32 -21.82 5.49
CA LYS A 322 -6.31 -22.01 6.96
C LYS A 322 -5.35 -23.12 7.40
N GLU A 323 -5.28 -24.21 6.63
CA GLU A 323 -4.41 -25.35 6.91
C GLU A 323 -2.93 -25.06 6.68
N ILE A 324 -2.61 -24.10 5.80
CA ILE A 324 -1.23 -23.69 5.50
C ILE A 324 -0.72 -22.74 6.58
N GLY A 325 -1.57 -21.82 7.04
CA GLY A 325 -1.19 -20.82 8.04
C GLY A 325 -0.42 -19.63 7.44
N ILE A 326 -0.22 -18.60 8.26
CA ILE A 326 0.66 -17.48 7.91
C ILE A 326 2.11 -17.97 7.96
N THR A 327 2.90 -17.61 6.95
CA THR A 327 4.31 -18.06 6.82
C THR A 327 5.33 -16.95 7.07
N ASP A 328 4.93 -15.69 6.90
CA ASP A 328 5.78 -14.53 7.17
C ASP A 328 4.90 -13.30 7.40
N THR A 329 5.43 -12.34 8.14
CA THR A 329 4.76 -11.07 8.39
C THR A 329 5.72 -9.90 8.17
N ARG A 330 5.16 -8.76 7.80
CA ARG A 330 5.95 -7.54 7.60
C ARG A 330 5.16 -6.31 7.94
N MET A 331 5.77 -5.46 8.76
CA MET A 331 5.31 -4.10 8.94
C MET A 331 5.76 -3.23 7.76
N CYS A 332 4.81 -2.61 7.08
CA CYS A 332 5.05 -1.75 5.93
C CYS A 332 4.86 -0.29 6.33
N TRP A 333 5.93 0.50 6.25
CA TRP A 333 5.92 1.90 6.69
C TRP A 333 5.47 2.85 5.59
N TYR A 334 4.57 3.75 5.94
CA TYR A 334 4.05 4.84 5.13
C TYR A 334 4.55 6.18 5.67
N THR A 335 4.27 7.22 4.90
CA THR A 335 4.33 8.60 5.37
C THR A 335 3.01 9.23 4.98
N ASP A 336 2.13 9.29 5.96
CA ASP A 336 0.80 9.85 5.81
C ASP A 336 0.91 11.37 5.88
N SER A 337 0.26 12.05 4.95
CA SER A 337 0.04 13.49 5.03
C SER A 337 -1.34 13.80 5.59
N VAL A 338 -1.51 15.04 6.05
CA VAL A 338 -2.76 15.57 6.64
C VAL A 338 -4.01 15.35 5.77
N ASP A 339 -3.86 15.27 4.45
CA ASP A 339 -4.94 15.18 3.47
C ASP A 339 -4.78 13.98 2.50
N ASN A 340 -3.90 13.02 2.81
CA ASN A 340 -3.52 11.91 1.93
C ASN A 340 -2.87 12.30 0.59
N SER A 341 -2.54 13.58 0.37
CA SER A 341 -1.88 14.08 -0.83
C SER A 341 -0.35 14.16 -0.67
N PHE A 342 0.41 14.12 -1.76
CA PHE A 342 1.87 14.24 -1.65
C PHE A 342 2.32 15.59 -1.07
N VAL A 343 3.54 15.63 -0.54
CA VAL A 343 4.25 16.85 -0.14
C VAL A 343 5.52 16.90 -0.97
N ILE A 344 5.52 17.75 -2.00
CA ILE A 344 6.57 17.87 -3.01
C ILE A 344 6.88 19.37 -3.18
N ASP A 345 7.69 19.92 -2.29
CA ASP A 345 7.99 21.36 -2.25
C ASP A 345 9.30 21.67 -1.51
N TYR A 346 9.76 22.92 -1.63
CA TYR A 346 10.83 23.46 -0.81
C TYR A 346 10.40 23.61 0.64
N VAL A 347 11.31 23.31 1.56
CA VAL A 347 11.09 23.52 3.00
C VAL A 347 11.23 25.01 3.31
N PRO A 348 10.23 25.64 3.96
CA PRO A 348 10.29 27.06 4.32
C PRO A 348 11.50 27.39 5.20
N GLY A 349 12.12 28.55 4.97
CA GLY A 349 13.25 29.04 5.77
C GLY A 349 14.63 28.51 5.39
N TYR A 350 14.75 27.76 4.28
CA TYR A 350 16.02 27.18 3.79
C TYR A 350 16.57 27.78 2.49
N ASN A 351 16.12 28.99 2.08
CA ASN A 351 16.55 29.66 0.86
C ASN A 351 16.56 28.76 -0.39
N LYS A 352 15.51 27.93 -0.52
CA LYS A 352 15.36 26.93 -1.59
C LYS A 352 16.52 25.92 -1.71
N GLY A 353 17.27 25.69 -0.63
CA GLY A 353 18.35 24.69 -0.56
C GLY A 353 17.87 23.32 -0.05
N LEU A 354 16.68 23.23 0.55
CA LEU A 354 16.10 21.99 1.06
C LEU A 354 14.74 21.75 0.43
N PHE A 355 14.55 20.55 -0.12
CA PHE A 355 13.32 20.13 -0.80
C PHE A 355 12.87 18.78 -0.25
N VAL A 356 11.56 18.57 -0.10
CA VAL A 356 10.98 17.28 0.34
C VAL A 356 10.13 16.71 -0.77
N ALA A 357 10.24 15.40 -1.00
CA ALA A 357 9.35 14.63 -1.86
C ALA A 357 8.83 13.41 -1.08
N SER A 358 7.71 13.59 -0.38
CA SER A 358 7.18 12.61 0.58
C SER A 358 5.64 12.65 0.63
N GLY A 359 5.03 12.14 1.70
CA GLY A 359 3.57 12.12 1.87
C GLY A 359 2.86 11.07 1.02
N GLY A 360 3.53 9.96 0.71
CA GLY A 360 3.02 8.92 -0.18
C GLY A 360 1.72 8.24 0.29
N SER A 361 1.34 8.39 1.56
CA SER A 361 0.05 8.03 2.16
C SER A 361 -0.49 6.63 1.79
N GLY A 362 0.43 5.66 1.65
CA GLY A 362 0.11 4.28 1.28
C GLY A 362 -0.27 4.05 -0.19
N HIS A 363 -0.16 5.05 -1.07
CA HIS A 363 -0.62 4.95 -2.46
C HIS A 363 0.37 5.49 -3.51
N GLY A 364 1.55 5.97 -3.09
CA GLY A 364 2.55 6.60 -3.97
C GLY A 364 3.22 5.69 -5.00
N PHE A 365 3.35 4.38 -4.75
CA PHE A 365 4.19 3.51 -5.59
C PHE A 365 3.75 3.41 -7.05
N LYS A 366 2.44 3.47 -7.31
CA LYS A 366 1.88 3.36 -8.67
C LYS A 366 2.37 4.46 -9.63
N PHE A 367 2.83 5.58 -9.06
CA PHE A 367 3.32 6.76 -9.78
C PHE A 367 4.85 6.77 -9.93
N LEU A 368 5.53 5.65 -9.65
CA LEU A 368 6.98 5.53 -9.82
C LEU A 368 7.41 5.98 -11.23
N PRO A 369 6.85 5.45 -12.32
CA PRO A 369 6.94 6.10 -13.61
C PRO A 369 5.84 7.16 -13.70
N LYS A 370 6.24 8.41 -13.84
CA LYS A 370 5.34 9.52 -14.14
C LYS A 370 6.04 10.50 -15.06
N LYS A 371 5.24 11.34 -15.72
CA LYS A 371 5.77 12.53 -16.39
C LYS A 371 6.00 13.62 -15.34
N ASP A 372 6.97 14.49 -15.58
CA ASP A 372 7.30 15.60 -14.68
C ASP A 372 6.11 16.54 -14.55
N GLN A 373 5.39 16.41 -13.44
CA GLN A 373 4.29 17.28 -13.08
C GLN A 373 4.50 17.67 -11.63
N PHE A 374 4.40 18.97 -11.35
CA PHE A 374 4.30 19.51 -10.01
C PHE A 374 3.02 20.34 -9.99
N THR A 375 2.15 20.09 -9.02
CA THR A 375 0.84 20.72 -8.94
C THR A 375 0.73 21.52 -7.64
N GLU A 376 -0.12 22.55 -7.65
CA GLU A 376 -0.41 23.36 -6.45
C GLU A 376 -0.87 22.51 -5.26
N MET A 377 -1.52 21.36 -5.52
CA MET A 377 -2.02 20.44 -4.50
C MET A 377 -0.91 19.75 -3.68
N TRP A 378 0.34 19.75 -4.15
CA TRP A 378 1.46 19.08 -3.46
C TRP A 378 2.37 20.04 -2.71
N LYS A 379 2.06 21.34 -2.72
CA LYS A 379 2.83 22.35 -2.01
C LYS A 379 2.83 22.15 -0.50
N TRP A 380 3.79 22.80 0.14
CA TRP A 380 3.82 22.95 1.59
C TRP A 380 2.51 23.55 2.09
N ARG A 381 1.93 22.96 3.13
CA ARG A 381 0.61 23.33 3.66
C ARG A 381 0.53 23.02 5.15
N ALA A 382 -0.57 23.37 5.80
CA ALA A 382 -0.82 23.06 7.20
C ALA A 382 -2.14 22.31 7.34
N SER A 383 -2.28 21.53 8.42
CA SER A 383 -3.59 21.05 8.83
C SER A 383 -4.52 22.23 9.11
N VAL A 384 -5.79 22.08 8.73
CA VAL A 384 -6.82 23.08 9.03
C VAL A 384 -7.42 22.72 10.40
N PRO A 385 -7.39 23.62 11.39
CA PRO A 385 -7.94 23.34 12.71
C PRO A 385 -9.40 22.87 12.64
N GLY A 386 -9.70 21.74 13.29
CA GLY A 386 -11.03 21.14 13.31
C GLY A 386 -11.39 20.28 12.09
N GLN A 387 -10.50 20.15 11.10
CA GLN A 387 -10.65 19.17 10.02
C GLN A 387 -9.86 17.88 10.33
N PRO A 388 -10.35 16.71 9.90
CA PRO A 388 -9.60 15.46 10.00
C PRO A 388 -8.23 15.58 9.32
N ALA A 389 -7.18 15.08 9.96
CA ALA A 389 -5.80 15.18 9.47
C ALA A 389 -5.20 13.79 9.23
N ASN A 390 -6.00 12.87 8.68
CA ASN A 390 -5.60 11.49 8.39
C ASN A 390 -5.12 10.69 9.61
N GLY A 391 -5.62 11.03 10.80
CA GLY A 391 -5.24 10.39 12.06
C GLY A 391 -3.98 10.98 12.69
N ILE A 392 -3.31 11.94 12.04
CA ILE A 392 -2.15 12.65 12.61
C ILE A 392 -2.56 13.41 13.88
N GLU A 393 -3.81 13.89 13.92
CA GLU A 393 -4.40 14.57 15.07
C GLU A 393 -4.54 13.69 16.32
N GLU A 394 -4.49 12.35 16.19
CA GLU A 394 -4.66 11.44 17.33
C GLU A 394 -3.43 11.38 18.24
N GLY A 395 -2.23 11.67 17.71
CA GLY A 395 -0.99 11.72 18.47
C GLY A 395 -0.50 10.37 19.04
N GLU A 396 0.47 10.47 19.96
CA GLU A 396 1.18 9.33 20.57
C GLU A 396 0.26 8.48 21.46
N GLU A 397 -0.61 9.11 22.25
CA GLU A 397 -1.50 8.44 23.22
C GLU A 397 -2.75 7.81 22.59
N SER A 398 -2.81 7.75 21.26
CA SER A 398 -3.95 7.22 20.51
C SER A 398 -4.18 5.71 20.72
N GLY A 399 -3.21 4.98 21.27
CA GLY A 399 -3.22 3.50 21.29
C GLY A 399 -2.82 2.87 19.95
N ARG A 400 -2.23 3.68 19.04
CA ARG A 400 -1.57 3.23 17.80
C ARG A 400 -0.09 2.92 18.00
N ASN A 401 0.52 3.42 19.08
CA ASN A 401 1.94 3.31 19.32
C ASN A 401 2.32 1.86 19.63
N LEU A 402 3.29 1.31 18.90
CA LEU A 402 3.70 -0.09 19.01
C LEU A 402 4.14 -0.48 20.42
N ALA A 403 4.71 0.47 21.17
CA ALA A 403 5.14 0.26 22.56
C ALA A 403 3.99 -0.18 23.50
N ASP A 404 2.75 0.18 23.16
CA ASP A 404 1.55 -0.11 23.97
C ASP A 404 0.79 -1.36 23.48
N LEU A 405 1.30 -2.03 22.44
CA LEU A 405 0.59 -3.11 21.77
C LEU A 405 1.20 -4.48 22.07
N ILE A 406 0.32 -5.48 22.17
CA ILE A 406 0.72 -6.88 22.18
C ILE A 406 1.15 -7.25 20.77
N ILE A 407 2.43 -7.59 20.60
CA ILE A 407 3.00 -8.08 19.34
C ILE A 407 2.76 -9.58 19.24
N ALA A 408 2.36 -10.06 18.06
CA ALA A 408 2.09 -11.47 17.82
C ALA A 408 3.35 -12.34 17.89
N GLU A 409 3.15 -13.62 18.21
CA GLU A 409 4.15 -14.67 18.10
C GLU A 409 3.83 -15.60 16.91
N GLU A 410 4.77 -16.43 16.48
CA GLU A 410 4.54 -17.40 15.39
C GLU A 410 3.39 -18.37 15.69
N LYS A 411 3.14 -18.70 16.96
CA LYS A 411 1.99 -19.54 17.35
C LYS A 411 0.64 -18.90 16.99
N ASP A 412 0.58 -17.56 16.90
CA ASP A 412 -0.65 -16.83 16.54
C ASP A 412 -0.95 -16.93 15.03
N TRP A 413 0.01 -17.36 14.21
CA TRP A 413 -0.10 -17.48 12.75
C TRP A 413 -1.01 -18.63 12.29
N LEU A 414 -1.28 -19.58 13.18
CA LEU A 414 -2.11 -20.75 12.90
C LEU A 414 -3.57 -20.50 13.28
N TRP A 415 -4.50 -20.93 12.45
CA TRP A 415 -5.91 -21.02 12.82
C TRP A 415 -6.06 -22.18 13.82
N THR A 416 -6.27 -21.87 15.10
CA THR A 416 -6.43 -22.90 16.14
C THR A 416 -7.80 -23.56 16.03
N LYS A 417 -7.95 -24.78 16.59
CA LYS A 417 -9.24 -25.50 16.59
C LYS A 417 -10.40 -24.70 17.20
N GLU A 418 -10.16 -23.77 18.12
CA GLU A 418 -11.21 -22.86 18.64
C GLU A 418 -11.76 -21.93 17.56
N HIS A 419 -10.92 -21.47 16.61
CA HIS A 419 -11.37 -20.70 15.44
C HIS A 419 -12.11 -21.56 14.40
N ILE A 420 -11.91 -22.89 14.44
CA ILE A 420 -12.52 -23.86 13.50
C ILE A 420 -13.81 -24.46 14.10
N LEU A 421 -13.89 -24.61 15.43
CA LEU A 421 -15.03 -25.20 16.14
C LEU A 421 -16.19 -24.21 16.35
N ASN A 422 -15.92 -22.90 16.29
CA ASN A 422 -16.97 -21.88 16.24
C ASN A 422 -17.74 -21.88 14.89
N GLU A 423 -17.31 -22.66 13.88
CA GLU A 423 -18.11 -22.94 12.67
C GLU A 423 -19.12 -24.09 12.89
N GLY A 424 -19.16 -24.75 14.07
CA GLY A 424 -19.95 -25.96 14.29
C GLY A 424 -20.70 -26.09 15.63
N LYS A 425 -20.62 -25.11 16.53
CA LYS A 425 -21.46 -25.04 17.74
C LYS A 425 -21.92 -23.61 17.97
N GLN A 426 -23.23 -23.41 17.93
CA GLN A 426 -23.91 -22.38 18.71
C GLN A 426 -23.46 -22.52 20.17
N ASP A 427 -22.62 -21.59 20.61
CA ASP A 427 -22.52 -21.22 22.01
C ASP A 427 -22.66 -19.69 22.03
N ASP A 428 -23.88 -19.27 22.38
CA ASP A 428 -24.37 -17.90 22.40
C ASP A 428 -23.54 -17.08 23.41
N GLY A 429 -22.86 -16.02 22.98
CA GLY A 429 -22.21 -15.12 23.93
C GLY A 429 -21.50 -13.92 23.32
N ASP A 430 -20.46 -14.14 22.51
CA ASP A 430 -19.52 -13.05 22.16
C ASP A 430 -19.25 -12.86 20.66
N VAL A 431 -19.69 -13.78 19.79
CA VAL A 431 -19.59 -13.60 18.32
C VAL A 431 -20.86 -12.95 17.75
N ASP A 432 -22.03 -13.27 18.32
CA ASP A 432 -23.29 -12.60 17.97
C ASP A 432 -23.31 -11.13 18.36
N LYS A 433 -22.46 -10.69 19.29
CA LYS A 433 -22.33 -9.27 19.62
C LYS A 433 -21.64 -8.48 18.50
N LEU A 434 -20.59 -9.03 17.89
CA LEU A 434 -19.93 -8.39 16.75
C LEU A 434 -20.75 -8.49 15.45
N ALA A 435 -21.40 -9.64 15.20
CA ALA A 435 -22.23 -9.81 14.00
C ALA A 435 -23.56 -9.04 14.08
N SER A 436 -24.21 -8.99 15.25
CA SER A 436 -25.49 -8.26 15.41
C SER A 436 -25.32 -6.74 15.55
N GLU A 437 -24.17 -6.24 16.01
CA GLU A 437 -23.88 -4.79 15.97
C GLU A 437 -23.62 -4.29 14.54
N VAL A 438 -23.01 -5.12 13.68
CA VAL A 438 -22.86 -4.80 12.25
C VAL A 438 -24.21 -4.80 11.51
N GLN A 439 -25.15 -5.68 11.91
CA GLN A 439 -26.47 -5.77 11.27
C GLN A 439 -27.50 -4.76 11.82
N LYS A 440 -27.42 -4.34 13.10
CA LYS A 440 -28.35 -3.36 13.69
C LYS A 440 -28.13 -1.92 13.24
N VAL A 441 -26.92 -1.54 12.84
CA VAL A 441 -26.61 -0.19 12.33
C VAL A 441 -27.11 0.02 10.89
N LEU A 442 -27.38 -1.06 10.14
CA LEU A 442 -27.84 -1.00 8.74
C LEU A 442 -29.35 -0.88 8.54
N VAL A 443 -30.17 -0.91 9.61
CA VAL A 443 -31.65 -0.86 9.51
C VAL A 443 -32.26 0.36 10.24
N SER A 444 -31.46 1.31 10.69
CA SER A 444 -31.97 2.56 11.31
C SER A 444 -31.20 3.82 10.91
N ALA A 445 -31.03 4.02 9.60
CA ALA A 445 -30.78 5.33 8.99
C ALA A 445 -31.60 5.44 7.70
#